data_AF-A0A925QZE9-F1
#
_entry.id   AF-A0A925QZE9-F1
#
_cell.length_a   1.000
_cell.length_b   1.000
_cell.length_c   1.000
_cell.angle_alpha   90.00
_cell.angle_beta   90.00
_cell.angle_gamma   90.00
#
_symmetry.space_group_name_H-M   'P 1'
#
loop_
_entity.id
_entity.type
_entity.pdbx_description
1 polymer ?
#
loop_
_entity_poly.entity_id
_entity_poly.type
_entity_poly.pdbx_seq_one_letter_code
_entity_poly.pdbx_strand_id
1 'polypeptide(L)'
;MDLPADQRLLYRDLTAKLDAQGDEQQLIRFVGGVLHSLLRRKGDAEFLCAIQDSFTTGLAGRPWQDQLTLAREVIGLVVTKRPEVAVAWQTLNRQEPRPHQRRAADQGEAPAPTDLDDLPDFSLAPDEGDELPPVARPEELVAEYVAAVLERRLALFAAPVLRLPSPVYSHEQPFFLFSPRFSEIAQRFVSRVLLGLMRSDLDRVLYDHMDAALLADEGKLNAFLAERRPDLWAVIMARLGRFASDLRSAHSKLAAAHAGDDGTEFQVVDVPVSRPRVFHVLGVAFTLGNRTHVKPIKLRVNPSAKPDNDEMLALDVITKLRDMAARAGLELPESCDFAFLRMLLDFDATRYARDLADLQALAAHKDTPREAVLECLNKLDAVYPVELADALAITLFHHGGDGAFGFHELYDLALDWGRIAHRPFLLPEIARRPRDLAFQIRDCLRKRIDRNGMGLAVVMLFEVWRVMDRSRFRAELDAALTVFSAFPVAFAGDRDEKVFTEIGSVLFRTLSADPLDAAAAIETVLKLYTPVVERAKR
;
A
#
# COMPACT_ATOMS: atom_id res chain seq x y z
N MET A 1 -1.08 -37.97 -9.24
CA MET A 1 -0.21 -36.81 -9.56
C MET A 1 1.15 -37.05 -8.93
N ASP A 2 2.23 -36.96 -9.70
CA ASP A 2 3.60 -37.03 -9.17
C ASP A 2 4.06 -35.66 -8.67
N LEU A 3 3.75 -35.37 -7.40
CA LEU A 3 4.27 -34.18 -6.72
C LEU A 3 5.76 -34.39 -6.35
N PRO A 4 6.61 -33.36 -6.34
CA PRO A 4 7.92 -33.39 -5.70
C PRO A 4 7.83 -33.81 -4.22
N ALA A 5 8.87 -34.45 -3.66
CA ALA A 5 8.87 -34.96 -2.29
C ALA A 5 8.49 -33.88 -1.24
N ASP A 6 8.89 -32.65 -1.50
CA ASP A 6 8.66 -31.52 -0.61
C ASP A 6 7.18 -31.07 -0.58
N GLN A 7 6.49 -31.24 -1.71
CA GLN A 7 5.07 -30.94 -1.84
C GLN A 7 4.19 -32.11 -1.39
N ARG A 8 4.67 -33.36 -1.53
CA ARG A 8 3.94 -34.56 -1.08
C ARG A 8 3.65 -34.53 0.42
N LEU A 9 4.58 -34.02 1.23
CA LEU A 9 4.44 -34.04 2.68
C LEU A 9 3.37 -33.04 3.14
N LEU A 10 3.42 -31.81 2.64
CA LEU A 10 2.38 -30.80 2.87
C LEU A 10 1.02 -31.27 2.34
N TYR A 11 0.99 -31.82 1.11
CA TYR A 11 -0.22 -32.37 0.52
C TYR A 11 -0.81 -33.48 1.38
N ARG A 12 -0.01 -34.47 1.78
CA ARG A 12 -0.43 -35.60 2.62
C ARG A 12 -1.02 -35.13 3.94
N ASP A 13 -0.35 -34.20 4.62
CA ASP A 13 -0.79 -33.71 5.93
C ASP A 13 -2.09 -32.90 5.82
N LEU A 14 -2.25 -32.09 4.76
CA LEU A 14 -3.52 -31.39 4.48
C LEU A 14 -4.64 -32.36 4.10
N THR A 15 -4.37 -33.39 3.30
CA THR A 15 -5.37 -34.41 2.94
C THR A 15 -5.76 -35.29 4.13
N ALA A 16 -4.84 -35.61 5.04
CA ALA A 16 -5.17 -36.37 6.25
C ALA A 16 -6.14 -35.59 7.17
N LYS A 17 -6.03 -34.26 7.21
CA LYS A 17 -6.97 -33.40 7.95
C LYS A 17 -8.30 -33.19 7.23
N LEU A 18 -8.28 -33.21 5.90
CA LEU A 18 -9.48 -33.20 5.08
C LEU A 18 -10.32 -34.46 5.33
N ASP A 19 -9.68 -35.61 5.54
CA ASP A 19 -10.34 -36.88 5.86
C ASP A 19 -11.04 -36.87 7.24
N ALA A 20 -10.65 -35.95 8.12
CA ALA A 20 -11.21 -35.79 9.46
C ALA A 20 -12.41 -34.83 9.52
N GLN A 21 -12.82 -34.22 8.40
CA GLN A 21 -13.98 -33.32 8.37
C GLN A 21 -15.29 -34.12 8.39
N GLY A 22 -16.30 -33.61 9.12
CA GLY A 22 -17.56 -34.33 9.33
C GLY A 22 -18.75 -33.82 8.51
N ASP A 23 -18.66 -32.62 7.92
CA ASP A 23 -19.76 -32.00 7.17
C ASP A 23 -19.25 -31.06 6.05
N GLU A 24 -20.16 -30.67 5.15
CA GLU A 24 -19.89 -29.81 4.00
C GLU A 24 -19.43 -28.39 4.41
N GLN A 25 -19.97 -27.83 5.49
CA GLN A 25 -19.59 -26.49 5.94
C GLN A 25 -18.18 -26.47 6.53
N GLN A 26 -17.80 -27.51 7.28
CA GLN A 26 -16.46 -27.73 7.80
C GLN A 26 -15.48 -27.93 6.66
N LEU A 27 -15.86 -28.68 5.61
CA LEU A 27 -15.06 -28.85 4.40
C LEU A 27 -14.81 -27.51 3.69
N ILE A 28 -15.85 -26.70 3.49
CA ILE A 28 -15.74 -25.36 2.88
C ILE A 28 -14.83 -24.46 3.71
N ARG A 29 -15.02 -24.42 5.03
CA ARG A 29 -14.17 -23.61 5.94
C ARG A 29 -12.72 -24.09 5.93
N PHE A 30 -12.51 -25.41 5.94
CA PHE A 30 -11.18 -26.00 5.91
C PHE A 30 -10.45 -25.66 4.61
N VAL A 31 -11.08 -25.91 3.46
CA VAL A 31 -10.50 -25.59 2.14
C VAL A 31 -10.30 -24.09 1.97
N GLY A 32 -11.26 -23.27 2.40
CA GLY A 32 -11.13 -21.81 2.41
C GLY A 32 -9.95 -21.32 3.23
N GLY A 33 -9.70 -21.92 4.39
CA GLY A 33 -8.55 -21.65 5.25
C GLY A 33 -7.23 -22.14 4.66
N VAL A 34 -7.22 -23.29 3.98
CA VAL A 34 -6.05 -23.78 3.22
C VAL A 34 -5.71 -22.81 2.09
N LEU A 35 -6.71 -22.38 1.32
CA LEU A 35 -6.52 -21.42 0.22
C LEU A 35 -5.99 -20.09 0.74
N HIS A 36 -6.58 -19.51 1.79
CA HIS A 36 -6.08 -18.27 2.41
C HIS A 36 -4.66 -18.41 2.96
N SER A 37 -4.31 -19.58 3.51
CA SER A 37 -2.98 -19.82 4.07
C SER A 37 -1.91 -19.99 2.98
N LEU A 38 -2.27 -20.58 1.84
CA LEU A 38 -1.35 -20.88 0.74
C LEU A 38 -1.25 -19.75 -0.29
N LEU A 39 -2.32 -19.00 -0.53
CA LEU A 39 -2.42 -17.92 -1.53
C LEU A 39 -2.36 -16.55 -0.82
N ARG A 40 -1.14 -16.06 -0.57
CA ARG A 40 -0.88 -14.89 0.27
C ARG A 40 -0.65 -13.56 -0.47
N ARG A 41 -0.64 -13.55 -1.81
CA ARG A 41 -0.36 -12.33 -2.60
C ARG A 41 -1.67 -11.64 -3.02
N LYS A 42 -1.70 -10.31 -3.14
CA LYS A 42 -2.91 -9.60 -3.65
C LYS A 42 -3.32 -10.03 -5.06
N GLY A 43 -2.38 -10.38 -5.93
CA GLY A 43 -2.68 -10.96 -7.25
C GLY A 43 -3.37 -12.34 -7.18
N ASP A 44 -3.34 -12.99 -6.02
CA ASP A 44 -4.07 -14.22 -5.78
C ASP A 44 -5.48 -13.96 -5.23
N ALA A 45 -5.88 -12.72 -4.90
CA ALA A 45 -7.20 -12.45 -4.29
C ALA A 45 -8.35 -12.73 -5.27
N GLU A 46 -8.23 -12.28 -6.52
CA GLU A 46 -9.21 -12.59 -7.58
C GLU A 46 -9.24 -14.09 -7.89
N PHE A 47 -8.07 -14.73 -7.90
CA PHE A 47 -7.94 -16.18 -8.11
C PHE A 47 -8.51 -16.98 -6.94
N LEU A 48 -8.32 -16.51 -5.70
CA LEU A 48 -8.85 -17.11 -4.49
C LEU A 48 -10.36 -16.98 -4.44
N CYS A 49 -10.93 -15.81 -4.72
CA CYS A 49 -12.38 -15.64 -4.85
C CYS A 49 -12.94 -16.54 -5.94
N ALA A 50 -12.34 -16.55 -7.13
CA ALA A 50 -12.78 -17.38 -8.24
C ALA A 50 -12.72 -18.88 -7.92
N ILE A 51 -11.66 -19.36 -7.26
CA ILE A 51 -11.54 -20.77 -6.82
C ILE A 51 -12.54 -21.07 -5.71
N GLN A 52 -12.72 -20.19 -4.73
CA GLN A 52 -13.66 -20.43 -3.63
C GLN A 52 -15.10 -20.45 -4.13
N ASP A 53 -15.48 -19.55 -5.03
CA ASP A 53 -16.80 -19.51 -5.64
C ASP A 53 -17.03 -20.74 -6.52
N SER A 54 -16.03 -21.11 -7.34
CA SER A 54 -16.09 -22.30 -8.18
C SER A 54 -16.13 -23.59 -7.36
N PHE A 55 -15.40 -23.65 -6.24
CA PHE A 55 -15.40 -24.78 -5.33
C PHE A 55 -16.74 -24.91 -4.60
N THR A 56 -17.25 -23.83 -4.03
CA THR A 56 -18.53 -23.81 -3.31
C THR A 56 -19.70 -24.15 -4.24
N THR A 57 -19.71 -23.58 -5.45
CA THR A 57 -20.69 -23.92 -6.49
C THR A 57 -20.53 -25.36 -6.96
N GLY A 58 -19.29 -25.85 -7.05
CA GLY A 58 -18.96 -27.21 -7.48
C GLY A 58 -19.31 -28.30 -6.46
N LEU A 59 -19.42 -27.98 -5.17
CA LEU A 59 -19.81 -28.91 -4.10
C LEU A 59 -21.31 -29.21 -4.08
N ALA A 60 -22.14 -28.24 -4.51
CA ALA A 60 -23.59 -28.33 -4.44
C ALA A 60 -24.13 -29.55 -5.19
N GLY A 61 -24.85 -30.42 -4.48
CA GLY A 61 -25.51 -31.61 -5.05
C GLY A 61 -24.60 -32.82 -5.29
N ARG A 62 -23.33 -32.78 -4.89
CA ARG A 62 -22.42 -33.94 -4.97
C ARG A 62 -22.49 -34.84 -3.73
N PRO A 63 -22.27 -36.16 -3.86
CA PRO A 63 -22.12 -37.03 -2.70
C PRO A 63 -20.81 -36.73 -1.95
N TRP A 64 -20.79 -36.98 -0.63
CA TRP A 64 -19.69 -36.64 0.28
C TRP A 64 -18.30 -37.12 -0.20
N GLN A 65 -18.22 -38.33 -0.77
CA GLN A 65 -16.96 -38.88 -1.27
C GLN A 65 -16.40 -38.08 -2.46
N ASP A 66 -17.28 -37.56 -3.31
CA ASP A 66 -16.91 -36.72 -4.46
C ASP A 66 -16.55 -35.30 -4.01
N GLN A 67 -17.19 -34.79 -2.96
CA GLN A 67 -16.84 -33.53 -2.31
C GLN A 67 -15.41 -33.58 -1.72
N LEU A 68 -15.07 -34.67 -1.01
CA LEU A 68 -13.72 -34.89 -0.50
C LEU A 68 -12.70 -35.03 -1.64
N THR A 69 -13.05 -35.74 -2.70
CA THR A 69 -12.17 -35.91 -3.87
C THR A 69 -11.89 -34.57 -4.56
N LEU A 70 -12.91 -33.75 -4.80
CA LEU A 70 -12.76 -32.41 -5.34
C LEU A 70 -11.88 -31.53 -4.45
N ALA A 71 -12.09 -31.59 -3.13
CA ALA A 71 -11.29 -30.83 -2.18
C ALA A 71 -9.81 -31.28 -2.16
N ARG A 72 -9.53 -32.59 -2.29
CA ARG A 72 -8.15 -33.10 -2.46
C ARG A 72 -7.52 -32.64 -3.77
N GLU A 73 -8.30 -32.56 -4.86
CA GLU A 73 -7.83 -32.06 -6.15
C GLU A 73 -7.49 -30.57 -6.10
N VAL A 74 -8.35 -29.75 -5.47
CA VAL A 74 -8.12 -28.31 -5.30
C VAL A 74 -6.87 -28.05 -4.46
N ILE A 75 -6.71 -28.74 -3.33
CA ILE A 75 -5.50 -28.63 -2.49
C ILE A 75 -4.26 -29.07 -3.29
N GLY A 76 -4.36 -30.17 -4.04
CA GLY A 76 -3.27 -30.67 -4.88
C GLY A 76 -2.86 -29.68 -5.97
N LEU A 77 -3.84 -29.07 -6.64
CA LEU A 77 -3.63 -28.06 -7.68
C LEU A 77 -2.90 -26.84 -7.11
N VAL A 78 -3.34 -26.31 -5.97
CA VAL A 78 -2.75 -25.12 -5.35
C VAL A 78 -1.33 -25.41 -4.86
N VAL A 79 -1.09 -26.55 -4.22
CA VAL A 79 0.24 -26.98 -3.80
C VAL A 79 1.18 -27.13 -5.01
N THR A 80 0.69 -27.69 -6.14
CA THR A 80 1.46 -27.83 -7.38
C THR A 80 1.82 -26.47 -7.99
N LYS A 81 0.89 -25.51 -7.96
CA LYS A 81 1.07 -24.16 -8.54
C LYS A 81 1.89 -23.22 -7.67
N ARG A 82 2.17 -23.59 -6.42
CA ARG A 82 2.94 -22.80 -5.45
C ARG A 82 4.05 -23.64 -4.79
N PRO A 83 5.02 -24.15 -5.57
CA PRO A 83 6.12 -24.95 -5.06
C PRO A 83 6.92 -24.26 -3.96
N GLU A 84 7.08 -22.94 -4.05
CA GLU A 84 7.80 -22.10 -3.10
C GLU A 84 7.17 -22.09 -1.69
N VAL A 85 5.84 -22.24 -1.59
CA VAL A 85 5.14 -22.27 -0.30
C VAL A 85 5.38 -23.60 0.41
N ALA A 86 5.40 -24.70 -0.34
CA ALA A 86 5.75 -26.01 0.20
C ALA A 86 7.20 -26.04 0.68
N VAL A 87 8.14 -25.47 -0.09
CA VAL A 87 9.54 -25.34 0.31
C VAL A 87 9.68 -24.46 1.55
N ALA A 88 9.04 -23.29 1.60
CA ALA A 88 9.05 -22.39 2.76
C ALA A 88 8.50 -23.10 4.02
N TRP A 89 7.36 -23.77 3.90
CA TRP A 89 6.74 -24.54 4.98
C TRP A 89 7.68 -25.64 5.50
N GLN A 90 8.39 -26.34 4.62
CA GLN A 90 9.33 -27.38 5.02
C GLN A 90 10.62 -26.83 5.62
N THR A 91 11.20 -25.77 5.05
CA THR A 91 12.39 -25.13 5.62
C THR A 91 12.12 -24.58 7.02
N LEU A 92 10.88 -24.15 7.30
CA LEU A 92 10.45 -23.69 8.61
C LEU A 92 10.21 -24.84 9.60
N ASN A 93 9.67 -25.98 9.14
CA ASN A 93 9.42 -27.15 10.00
C ASN A 93 10.68 -28.02 10.23
N ARG A 94 11.71 -27.92 9.38
CA ARG A 94 13.00 -28.61 9.54
C ARG A 94 14.04 -27.81 10.33
N GLN A 95 13.81 -26.54 10.63
CA GLN A 95 14.71 -25.77 11.47
C GLN A 95 14.37 -26.03 12.95
N GLU A 96 15.27 -26.74 13.66
CA GLU A 96 15.43 -26.55 15.10
C GLU A 96 15.57 -25.04 15.38
N PRO A 97 15.06 -24.54 16.54
CA PRO A 97 15.02 -23.12 16.83
C PRO A 97 16.45 -22.59 16.89
N ARG A 98 16.95 -22.08 15.75
CA ARG A 98 18.17 -21.30 15.74
C ARG A 98 17.86 -20.02 16.50
N PRO A 99 18.64 -19.67 17.53
CA PRO A 99 18.56 -18.33 18.08
C PRO A 99 18.96 -17.38 16.93
N HIS A 100 18.02 -16.56 16.49
CA HIS A 100 18.25 -15.40 15.64
C HIS A 100 18.92 -15.64 14.27
N GLN A 101 18.16 -16.19 13.30
CA GLN A 101 18.37 -15.80 11.90
C GLN A 101 17.21 -14.93 11.42
N ARG A 102 17.48 -13.64 11.64
CA ARG A 102 16.86 -12.41 11.14
C ARG A 102 16.34 -12.50 9.70
N ARG A 103 15.17 -11.91 9.41
CA ARG A 103 14.63 -11.78 8.04
C ARG A 103 15.53 -10.80 7.27
N ALA A 104 15.49 -10.83 5.94
CA ALA A 104 16.15 -9.85 5.06
C ALA A 104 15.69 -8.38 5.25
N ALA A 105 14.75 -8.11 6.17
CA ALA A 105 14.39 -6.77 6.63
C ALA A 105 15.23 -6.29 7.83
N ASP A 106 16.05 -7.16 8.42
CA ASP A 106 16.93 -6.89 9.56
C ASP A 106 18.42 -6.80 9.14
N GLN A 107 18.74 -6.90 7.85
CA GLN A 107 20.08 -6.62 7.33
C GLN A 107 20.21 -5.12 7.03
N GLY A 108 20.29 -4.35 8.11
CA GLY A 108 20.85 -3.01 8.11
C GLY A 108 22.32 -3.03 8.54
N GLU A 109 23.11 -4.01 8.07
CA GLU A 109 24.56 -3.87 8.14
C GLU A 109 24.98 -3.05 6.92
N ALA A 110 25.29 -1.77 7.16
CA ALA A 110 26.20 -1.06 6.29
C ALA A 110 27.44 -1.95 6.10
N PRO A 111 27.97 -2.11 4.87
CA PRO A 111 29.25 -2.77 4.70
C PRO A 111 30.26 -2.02 5.58
N ALA A 112 30.93 -2.74 6.48
CA ALA A 112 32.09 -2.21 7.15
C ALA A 112 33.05 -1.68 6.07
N PRO A 113 33.70 -0.52 6.27
CA PRO A 113 34.71 -0.05 5.34
C PRO A 113 35.75 -1.15 5.24
N THR A 114 35.81 -1.79 4.08
CA THR A 114 36.83 -2.79 3.80
C THR A 114 38.11 -1.99 3.71
N ASP A 115 39.09 -2.35 4.55
CA ASP A 115 40.42 -1.75 4.51
C ASP A 115 40.93 -1.79 3.06
N LEU A 116 41.23 -0.59 2.56
CA LEU A 116 42.01 -0.34 1.37
C LEU A 116 43.41 -0.92 1.61
N ASP A 117 43.66 -2.15 1.20
CA ASP A 117 44.99 -2.71 0.90
C ASP A 117 44.83 -4.20 0.54
N ASP A 118 44.43 -4.50 -0.70
CA ASP A 118 44.78 -5.74 -1.43
C ASP A 118 44.01 -5.83 -2.77
N LEU A 119 44.33 -4.94 -3.70
CA LEU A 119 44.08 -5.15 -5.13
C LEU A 119 45.41 -5.04 -5.89
N PRO A 120 45.68 -5.95 -6.84
CA PRO A 120 46.97 -6.01 -7.53
C PRO A 120 47.19 -4.78 -8.42
N ASP A 121 48.38 -4.19 -8.29
CA ASP A 121 48.90 -3.11 -9.12
C ASP A 121 48.88 -3.50 -10.61
N PHE A 122 48.04 -2.80 -11.38
CA PHE A 122 48.24 -2.64 -12.82
C PHE A 122 48.50 -1.17 -13.12
N SER A 123 49.78 -0.82 -13.18
CA SER A 123 50.23 0.46 -13.70
C SER A 123 50.01 0.52 -15.22
N LEU A 124 49.28 1.52 -15.69
CA LEU A 124 49.45 2.08 -17.01
C LEU A 124 49.67 3.59 -16.83
N ALA A 125 50.93 4.00 -17.00
CA ALA A 125 51.32 5.40 -17.05
C ALA A 125 50.78 6.06 -18.35
N PRO A 126 50.80 7.40 -18.44
CA PRO A 126 49.66 8.21 -18.87
C PRO A 126 49.63 8.47 -20.37
N ASP A 127 48.43 8.66 -20.93
CA ASP A 127 48.26 9.45 -22.15
C ASP A 127 47.71 10.82 -21.73
N GLU A 128 48.50 11.85 -22.04
CA GLU A 128 48.14 13.25 -21.94
C GLU A 128 47.07 13.57 -22.98
N GLY A 129 45.88 13.90 -22.50
CA GLY A 129 44.81 14.54 -23.26
C GLY A 129 43.73 14.95 -22.27
N ASP A 130 43.58 16.24 -22.04
CA ASP A 130 42.46 16.83 -21.31
C ASP A 130 41.13 16.44 -22.01
N GLU A 131 40.62 15.24 -21.77
CA GLU A 131 39.21 14.93 -21.96
C GLU A 131 38.51 15.15 -20.62
N LEU A 132 37.90 16.34 -20.50
CA LEU A 132 36.87 16.61 -19.50
C LEU A 132 35.91 15.41 -19.44
N PRO A 133 35.52 14.92 -18.25
CA PRO A 133 34.53 13.86 -18.13
C PRO A 133 33.28 14.22 -18.94
N PRO A 134 32.58 13.24 -19.56
CA PRO A 134 31.39 13.52 -20.36
C PRO A 134 30.40 14.29 -19.48
N VAL A 135 30.12 15.53 -19.87
CA VAL A 135 29.22 16.43 -19.14
C VAL A 135 27.86 15.74 -19.04
N ALA A 136 27.41 15.45 -17.82
CA ALA A 136 26.11 14.84 -17.57
C ALA A 136 25.00 15.70 -18.20
N ARG A 137 23.95 15.05 -18.73
CA ARG A 137 22.89 15.80 -19.41
C ARG A 137 22.20 16.72 -18.40
N PRO A 138 21.85 17.98 -18.76
CA PRO A 138 21.09 18.88 -17.90
C PRO A 138 19.83 18.23 -17.30
N GLU A 139 19.16 17.38 -18.09
CA GLU A 139 17.99 16.60 -17.69
C GLU A 139 18.28 15.64 -16.52
N GLU A 140 19.44 14.97 -16.52
CA GLU A 140 19.85 14.01 -15.49
C GLU A 140 20.16 14.73 -14.17
N LEU A 141 20.89 15.84 -14.24
CA LEU A 141 21.25 16.64 -13.06
C LEU A 141 20.03 17.28 -12.38
N VAL A 142 19.08 17.77 -13.17
CA VAL A 142 17.81 18.31 -12.65
C VAL A 142 16.97 17.18 -12.05
N ALA A 143 16.97 16.00 -12.67
CA ALA A 143 16.28 14.84 -12.14
C ALA A 143 16.87 14.36 -10.80
N GLU A 144 18.20 14.35 -10.67
CA GLU A 144 18.90 14.07 -9.41
C GLU A 144 18.58 15.09 -8.33
N TYR A 145 18.59 16.39 -8.67
CA TYR A 145 18.24 17.45 -7.73
C TYR A 145 16.81 17.30 -7.19
N VAL A 146 15.83 17.05 -8.06
CA VAL A 146 14.43 16.85 -7.66
C VAL A 146 14.27 15.57 -6.83
N ALA A 147 14.94 14.48 -7.23
CA ALA A 147 14.94 13.23 -6.48
C ALA A 147 15.50 13.41 -5.06
N ALA A 148 16.63 14.12 -4.91
CA ALA A 148 17.24 14.41 -3.62
C ALA A 148 16.37 15.31 -2.72
N VAL A 149 15.56 16.21 -3.30
CA VAL A 149 14.58 16.98 -2.50
C VAL A 149 13.43 16.09 -2.05
N LEU A 150 12.93 15.22 -2.91
CA LEU A 150 11.85 14.29 -2.57
C LEU A 150 12.30 13.27 -1.50
N GLU A 151 13.51 12.73 -1.62
CA GLU A 151 14.10 11.83 -0.63
C GLU A 151 14.15 12.45 0.76
N ARG A 152 14.70 13.68 0.87
CA ARG A 152 14.77 14.42 2.13
C ARG A 152 13.40 14.67 2.76
N ARG A 153 12.38 14.92 1.93
CA ARG A 153 10.99 15.11 2.40
C ARG A 153 10.37 13.80 2.86
N LEU A 154 10.60 12.70 2.15
CA LEU A 154 10.08 11.39 2.52
C LEU A 154 10.76 10.82 3.78
N ALA A 155 12.02 11.16 4.00
CA ALA A 155 12.74 10.81 5.23
C ALA A 155 12.06 11.33 6.51
N LEU A 156 11.24 12.40 6.43
CA LEU A 156 10.48 12.91 7.57
C LEU A 156 9.43 11.93 8.10
N PHE A 157 8.96 11.01 7.24
CA PHE A 157 7.99 9.99 7.63
C PHE A 157 8.67 8.72 8.12
N ALA A 158 10.00 8.64 8.17
CA ALA A 158 10.69 7.43 8.59
C ALA A 158 10.25 7.01 10.02
N ALA A 159 9.81 5.76 10.14
CA ALA A 159 9.45 5.14 11.40
C ALA A 159 10.58 4.24 11.90
N PRO A 160 10.75 4.08 13.22
CA PRO A 160 11.78 3.21 13.77
C PRO A 160 11.51 1.75 13.40
N VAL A 161 12.57 0.95 13.34
CA VAL A 161 12.44 -0.51 13.22
C VAL A 161 11.96 -1.06 14.56
N LEU A 162 10.78 -1.67 14.57
CA LEU A 162 10.12 -2.10 15.80
C LEU A 162 10.30 -3.60 16.05
N ARG A 163 10.46 -3.93 17.33
CA ARG A 163 10.62 -5.32 17.79
C ARG A 163 9.28 -6.03 17.78
N LEU A 164 9.32 -7.34 17.53
CA LEU A 164 8.17 -8.22 17.76
C LEU A 164 8.17 -8.66 19.23
N PRO A 165 7.07 -8.52 19.99
CA PRO A 165 5.78 -7.93 19.62
C PRO A 165 5.77 -6.39 19.69
N SER A 166 4.89 -5.76 18.90
CA SER A 166 4.68 -4.31 18.86
C SER A 166 3.19 -3.98 18.65
N PRO A 167 2.66 -2.87 19.21
CA PRO A 167 1.27 -2.47 18.98
C PRO A 167 1.03 -2.03 17.53
N VAL A 168 2.10 -1.65 16.81
CA VAL A 168 2.04 -1.19 15.43
C VAL A 168 2.56 -2.24 14.44
N TYR A 169 2.62 -3.51 14.85
CA TYR A 169 3.02 -4.61 13.97
C TYR A 169 2.20 -4.63 12.67
N SER A 170 2.87 -5.02 11.60
CA SER A 170 2.31 -5.13 10.25
C SER A 170 2.71 -6.49 9.69
N HIS A 171 1.72 -7.31 9.29
CA HIS A 171 1.98 -8.63 8.75
C HIS A 171 2.46 -8.62 7.29
N GLU A 172 1.81 -7.82 6.46
CA GLU A 172 2.02 -7.78 5.00
C GLU A 172 3.03 -6.73 4.59
N GLN A 173 2.69 -5.45 4.79
CA GLN A 173 3.55 -4.31 4.45
C GLN A 173 3.33 -3.15 5.44
N PRO A 174 4.41 -2.44 5.84
CA PRO A 174 4.26 -1.24 6.66
C PRO A 174 3.45 -0.17 5.92
N PHE A 175 3.03 0.87 6.63
CA PHE A 175 2.44 2.03 5.99
C PHE A 175 3.37 2.56 4.89
N PHE A 176 2.83 2.82 3.70
CA PHE A 176 3.64 2.94 2.48
C PHE A 176 4.68 4.07 2.56
N LEU A 177 4.38 5.17 3.26
CA LEU A 177 5.32 6.28 3.49
C LEU A 177 6.52 5.90 4.37
N PHE A 178 6.40 4.83 5.17
CA PHE A 178 7.51 4.33 5.99
C PHE A 178 8.40 3.38 5.20
N SER A 179 7.96 2.94 4.02
CA SER A 179 8.72 2.01 3.19
C SER A 179 9.80 2.75 2.40
N PRO A 180 11.09 2.39 2.52
CA PRO A 180 12.14 2.94 1.67
C PRO A 180 11.86 2.75 0.18
N ARG A 181 11.17 1.66 -0.17
CA ARG A 181 10.76 1.36 -1.55
C ARG A 181 9.91 2.46 -2.14
N PHE A 182 9.02 3.08 -1.36
CA PHE A 182 8.20 4.18 -1.85
C PHE A 182 9.06 5.37 -2.27
N SER A 183 10.09 5.69 -1.49
CA SER A 183 11.04 6.76 -1.84
C SER A 183 11.70 6.48 -3.19
N GLU A 184 12.22 5.26 -3.38
CA GLU A 184 12.83 4.86 -4.66
C GLU A 184 11.85 4.94 -5.84
N ILE A 185 10.61 4.45 -5.65
CA ILE A 185 9.56 4.49 -6.68
C ILE A 185 9.21 5.93 -7.03
N ALA A 186 8.96 6.78 -6.03
CA ALA A 186 8.55 8.16 -6.22
C ALA A 186 9.66 8.97 -6.89
N GLN A 187 10.91 8.81 -6.46
CA GLN A 187 12.08 9.41 -7.11
C GLN A 187 12.19 8.96 -8.57
N ARG A 188 12.10 7.66 -8.85
CA ARG A 188 12.21 7.12 -10.21
C ARG A 188 11.05 7.57 -11.09
N PHE A 189 9.85 7.66 -10.55
CA PHE A 189 8.67 8.14 -11.27
C PHE A 189 8.82 9.61 -11.64
N VAL A 190 9.23 10.45 -10.68
CA VAL A 190 9.41 11.89 -10.92
C VAL A 190 10.54 12.13 -11.93
N SER A 191 11.70 11.52 -11.69
CA SER A 191 12.89 11.69 -12.55
C SER A 191 12.68 11.17 -13.97
N ARG A 192 12.13 9.96 -14.15
CA ARG A 192 12.11 9.29 -15.46
C ARG A 192 10.79 9.41 -16.22
N VAL A 193 9.69 9.64 -15.52
CA VAL A 193 8.36 9.72 -16.15
C VAL A 193 7.87 11.15 -16.19
N LEU A 194 7.79 11.82 -15.03
CA LEU A 194 7.22 13.16 -14.96
C LEU A 194 8.09 14.22 -15.65
N LEU A 195 9.39 14.30 -15.34
CA LEU A 195 10.28 15.30 -15.94
C LEU A 195 10.40 15.13 -17.46
N GLY A 196 10.41 13.89 -17.96
CA GLY A 196 10.40 13.63 -19.40
C GLY A 196 9.17 14.20 -20.12
N LEU A 197 8.00 14.24 -19.45
CA LEU A 197 6.77 14.83 -19.98
C LEU A 197 6.74 16.36 -19.89
N MET A 198 7.69 16.97 -19.18
CA MET A 198 7.80 18.43 -18.96
C MET A 198 8.98 19.05 -19.69
N ARG A 199 9.71 18.27 -20.51
CA ARG A 199 10.95 18.70 -21.17
C ARG A 199 10.81 20.05 -21.87
N SER A 200 9.79 20.23 -22.71
CA SER A 200 9.59 21.47 -23.48
C SER A 200 9.35 22.71 -22.61
N ASP A 201 8.71 22.52 -21.44
CA ASP A 201 8.46 23.62 -20.51
C ASP A 201 9.73 23.94 -19.71
N LEU A 202 10.52 22.91 -19.37
CA LEU A 202 11.80 23.03 -18.67
C LEU A 202 12.93 23.56 -19.57
N ASP A 203 12.88 23.29 -20.88
CA ASP A 203 13.86 23.81 -21.87
C ASP A 203 13.94 25.33 -21.78
N ARG A 204 12.78 25.99 -21.91
CA ARG A 204 12.66 27.46 -21.93
C ARG A 204 13.06 28.13 -20.62
N VAL A 205 12.82 27.46 -19.51
CA VAL A 205 12.94 28.03 -18.17
C VAL A 205 14.30 27.74 -17.55
N LEU A 206 14.88 26.59 -17.87
CA LEU A 206 16.04 26.04 -17.18
C LEU A 206 17.12 25.58 -18.16
N TYR A 207 16.84 24.62 -19.06
CA TYR A 207 17.90 23.95 -19.82
C TYR A 207 18.59 24.87 -20.83
N ASP A 208 17.88 25.81 -21.46
CA ASP A 208 18.48 26.80 -22.38
C ASP A 208 19.49 27.74 -21.69
N HIS A 209 19.45 27.81 -20.36
CA HIS A 209 20.32 28.67 -19.55
C HIS A 209 21.48 27.89 -18.89
N MET A 210 21.59 26.58 -19.12
CA MET A 210 22.64 25.72 -18.56
C MET A 210 23.75 25.52 -19.58
N ASP A 211 24.85 26.26 -19.43
CA ASP A 211 26.02 26.13 -20.30
C ASP A 211 27.00 25.04 -19.83
N ALA A 212 27.94 24.66 -20.69
CA ALA A 212 28.91 23.59 -20.39
C ALA A 212 29.82 23.93 -19.19
N ALA A 213 30.07 25.22 -18.94
CA ALA A 213 30.89 25.67 -17.82
C ALA A 213 30.16 25.55 -16.47
N LEU A 214 28.84 25.76 -16.47
CA LEU A 214 27.97 25.52 -15.33
C LEU A 214 27.86 24.03 -15.01
N LEU A 215 27.70 23.19 -16.04
CA LEU A 215 27.53 21.75 -15.89
C LEU A 215 28.82 21.04 -15.43
N ALA A 216 29.99 21.62 -15.69
CA ALA A 216 31.28 21.09 -15.27
C ALA A 216 31.66 21.44 -13.82
N ASP A 217 30.93 22.34 -13.16
CA ASP A 217 31.22 22.86 -11.82
C ASP A 217 30.03 22.63 -10.88
N GLU A 218 30.14 21.62 -10.03
CA GLU A 218 29.08 21.21 -9.10
C GLU A 218 28.65 22.35 -8.16
N GLY A 219 29.59 23.20 -7.74
CA GLY A 219 29.31 24.35 -6.86
C GLY A 219 28.45 25.39 -7.56
N LYS A 220 28.77 25.73 -8.81
CA LYS A 220 27.98 26.68 -9.60
C LYS A 220 26.63 26.09 -10.02
N LEU A 221 26.60 24.82 -10.40
CA LEU A 221 25.37 24.11 -10.73
C LEU A 221 24.39 24.12 -9.55
N ASN A 222 24.85 23.78 -8.35
CA ASN A 222 24.02 23.79 -7.16
C ASN A 222 23.49 25.19 -6.82
N ALA A 223 24.32 26.22 -6.98
CA ALA A 223 23.90 27.61 -6.79
C ALA A 223 22.83 28.03 -7.81
N PHE A 224 23.01 27.69 -9.08
CA PHE A 224 22.05 27.96 -10.16
C PHE A 224 20.73 27.24 -9.94
N LEU A 225 20.76 25.93 -9.62
CA LEU A 225 19.55 25.15 -9.35
C LEU A 225 18.81 25.66 -8.11
N ALA A 226 19.53 26.14 -7.09
CA ALA A 226 18.92 26.77 -5.93
C ALA A 226 18.23 28.11 -6.28
N GLU A 227 18.85 28.93 -7.14
CA GLU A 227 18.27 30.19 -7.62
C GLU A 227 17.03 29.95 -8.50
N ARG A 228 17.10 28.99 -9.42
CA ARG A 228 16.03 28.62 -10.35
C ARG A 228 15.00 27.65 -9.77
N ARG A 229 15.17 27.24 -8.52
CA ARG A 229 14.24 26.35 -7.81
C ARG A 229 12.79 26.82 -7.90
N PRO A 230 12.44 28.12 -7.70
CA PRO A 230 11.05 28.57 -7.79
C PRO A 230 10.44 28.34 -9.17
N ASP A 231 11.20 28.60 -10.23
CA ASP A 231 10.76 28.43 -11.61
C ASP A 231 10.57 26.94 -11.96
N LEU A 232 11.56 26.10 -11.59
CA LEU A 232 11.48 24.64 -11.75
C LEU A 232 10.28 24.05 -10.98
N TRP A 233 10.09 24.46 -9.73
CA TRP A 233 8.94 24.02 -8.93
C TRP A 233 7.62 24.47 -9.53
N ALA A 234 7.53 25.70 -10.03
CA ALA A 234 6.31 26.21 -10.64
C ALA A 234 5.86 25.34 -11.84
N VAL A 235 6.80 24.92 -12.70
CA VAL A 235 6.51 24.02 -13.82
C VAL A 235 6.01 22.66 -13.32
N ILE A 236 6.72 22.04 -12.38
CA ILE A 236 6.36 20.73 -11.82
C ILE A 236 4.97 20.79 -11.16
N MET A 237 4.71 21.81 -10.33
CA MET A 237 3.44 21.97 -9.62
C MET A 237 2.27 22.24 -10.57
N ALA A 238 2.48 23.06 -11.60
CA ALA A 238 1.47 23.33 -12.61
C ALA A 238 1.10 22.04 -13.37
N ARG A 239 2.09 21.23 -13.75
CA ARG A 239 1.86 19.97 -14.45
C ARG A 239 1.14 18.94 -13.58
N LEU A 240 1.59 18.75 -12.34
CA LEU A 240 0.91 17.87 -11.39
C LEU A 240 -0.52 18.33 -11.09
N GLY A 241 -0.75 19.65 -11.01
CA GLY A 241 -2.09 20.22 -10.85
C GLY A 241 -3.02 19.92 -12.03
N ARG A 242 -2.52 20.02 -13.26
CA ARG A 242 -3.28 19.63 -14.47
C ARG A 242 -3.60 18.14 -14.45
N PHE A 243 -2.59 17.29 -14.27
CA PHE A 243 -2.79 15.84 -14.20
C PHE A 243 -3.76 15.42 -13.09
N ALA A 244 -3.76 16.08 -11.93
CA ALA A 244 -4.72 15.82 -10.87
C ALA A 244 -6.17 16.24 -11.24
N SER A 245 -6.32 17.30 -12.03
CA SER A 245 -7.63 17.71 -12.57
C SER A 245 -8.12 16.70 -13.61
N ASP A 246 -7.26 16.36 -14.56
CA ASP A 246 -7.56 15.46 -15.67
C ASP A 246 -7.88 14.05 -15.15
N LEU A 247 -7.10 13.55 -14.18
CA LEU A 247 -7.36 12.25 -13.54
C LEU A 247 -8.74 12.19 -12.86
N ARG A 248 -9.11 13.24 -12.10
CA ARG A 248 -10.43 13.30 -11.44
C ARG A 248 -11.56 13.36 -12.45
N SER A 249 -11.39 14.14 -13.52
CA SER A 249 -12.35 14.21 -14.62
C SER A 249 -12.50 12.86 -15.32
N ALA A 250 -11.38 12.19 -15.62
CA ALA A 250 -11.35 10.86 -16.22
C ALA A 250 -12.08 9.82 -15.35
N HIS A 251 -11.79 9.77 -14.05
CA HIS A 251 -12.48 8.87 -13.12
C HIS A 251 -13.99 9.17 -13.05
N SER A 252 -14.39 10.43 -13.02
CA SER A 252 -15.81 10.82 -13.03
C SER A 252 -16.52 10.36 -14.31
N LYS A 253 -15.88 10.50 -15.47
CA LYS A 253 -16.42 10.07 -16.77
C LYS A 253 -16.54 8.55 -16.87
N LEU A 254 -15.52 7.82 -16.41
CA LEU A 254 -15.55 6.36 -16.35
C LEU A 254 -16.62 5.85 -15.38
N ALA A 255 -16.77 6.47 -14.20
CA ALA A 255 -17.82 6.12 -13.26
C ALA A 255 -19.23 6.35 -13.83
N ALA A 256 -19.45 7.48 -14.53
CA ALA A 256 -20.71 7.76 -15.22
C ALA A 256 -21.01 6.74 -16.35
N ALA A 257 -19.99 6.34 -17.10
CA ALA A 257 -20.12 5.30 -18.13
C ALA A 257 -20.54 3.95 -17.52
N HIS A 258 -19.99 3.58 -16.37
CA HIS A 258 -20.35 2.33 -15.66
C HIS A 258 -21.75 2.36 -15.03
N ALA A 259 -22.27 3.55 -14.69
CA ALA A 259 -23.61 3.72 -14.16
C ALA A 259 -24.73 3.60 -15.22
N GLY A 260 -24.38 3.43 -16.49
CA GLY A 260 -25.34 3.24 -17.58
C GLY A 260 -26.07 4.52 -18.00
N ASP A 261 -25.54 5.69 -17.64
CA ASP A 261 -26.09 6.99 -18.03
C ASP A 261 -25.67 7.33 -19.47
N ASP A 262 -26.26 6.60 -20.43
CA ASP A 262 -25.99 6.72 -21.86
C ASP A 262 -26.71 7.96 -22.43
N GLY A 263 -26.35 9.13 -21.89
CA GLY A 263 -26.83 10.43 -22.33
C GLY A 263 -26.27 10.78 -23.71
N THR A 264 -26.97 10.39 -24.77
CA THR A 264 -26.72 10.94 -26.11
C THR A 264 -27.26 12.37 -26.19
N GLU A 265 -26.48 13.33 -25.68
CA GLU A 265 -26.84 14.74 -25.73
C GLU A 265 -26.47 15.36 -27.08
N PHE A 266 -27.47 15.54 -27.92
CA PHE A 266 -27.35 16.37 -29.13
C PHE A 266 -27.39 17.84 -28.72
N GLN A 267 -26.29 18.58 -28.92
CA GLN A 267 -26.29 20.02 -28.75
C GLN A 267 -26.84 20.70 -30.02
N VAL A 268 -27.86 21.55 -29.87
CA VAL A 268 -28.39 22.37 -30.96
C VAL A 268 -27.52 23.61 -31.08
N VAL A 269 -26.72 23.70 -32.14
CA VAL A 269 -25.89 24.87 -32.42
C VAL A 269 -26.46 25.61 -33.62
N ASP A 270 -26.56 26.92 -33.47
CA ASP A 270 -27.06 27.84 -34.48
C ASP A 270 -25.96 28.15 -35.50
N VAL A 271 -26.04 27.53 -36.69
CA VAL A 271 -25.04 27.68 -37.75
C VAL A 271 -25.57 28.62 -38.84
N PRO A 272 -24.83 29.68 -39.22
CA PRO A 272 -25.21 30.55 -40.32
C PRO A 272 -25.00 29.83 -41.67
N VAL A 273 -26.09 29.51 -42.36
CA VAL A 273 -26.07 28.91 -43.70
C VAL A 273 -26.45 29.99 -44.72
N SER A 274 -25.56 30.25 -45.67
CA SER A 274 -25.81 31.17 -46.79
C SER A 274 -26.40 30.42 -47.98
N ARG A 275 -27.54 30.88 -48.50
CA ARG A 275 -28.15 30.35 -49.74
C ARG A 275 -28.29 31.46 -50.79
N PRO A 276 -28.06 31.16 -52.08
CA PRO A 276 -28.25 32.13 -53.14
C PRO A 276 -29.72 32.53 -53.25
N ARG A 277 -29.99 33.83 -53.36
CA ARG A 277 -31.34 34.35 -53.56
C ARG A 277 -31.74 34.13 -55.01
N VAL A 278 -32.67 33.20 -55.24
CA VAL A 278 -33.25 32.96 -56.56
C VAL A 278 -34.48 33.85 -56.71
N PHE A 279 -34.46 34.73 -57.70
CA PHE A 279 -35.60 35.53 -58.13
C PHE A 279 -36.13 34.96 -59.44
N HIS A 280 -37.45 34.86 -59.57
CA HIS A 280 -38.08 34.43 -60.82
C HIS A 280 -38.81 35.63 -61.42
N VAL A 281 -38.41 36.03 -62.62
CA VAL A 281 -39.06 37.10 -63.39
C VAL A 281 -39.31 36.57 -64.80
N LEU A 282 -40.56 36.62 -65.25
CA LEU A 282 -40.99 36.19 -66.59
C LEU A 282 -40.54 34.76 -66.96
N GLY A 283 -40.57 33.83 -65.99
CA GLY A 283 -40.30 32.41 -66.23
C GLY A 283 -38.81 32.01 -66.23
N VAL A 284 -37.89 32.95 -66.03
CA VAL A 284 -36.44 32.69 -65.92
C VAL A 284 -35.97 32.95 -64.49
N ALA A 285 -35.13 32.06 -63.97
CA ALA A 285 -34.57 32.14 -62.61
C ALA A 285 -33.22 32.86 -62.61
N PHE A 286 -33.08 33.90 -61.78
CA PHE A 286 -31.83 34.66 -61.61
C PHE A 286 -31.35 34.51 -60.16
N THR A 287 -30.07 34.17 -59.96
CA THR A 287 -29.44 34.18 -58.64
C THR A 287 -28.78 35.52 -58.36
N LEU A 288 -29.29 36.30 -57.40
CA LEU A 288 -28.75 37.62 -57.06
C LEU A 288 -28.38 37.72 -55.57
N GLY A 289 -27.09 37.50 -55.27
CA GLY A 289 -26.54 37.57 -53.91
C GLY A 289 -26.91 36.39 -53.02
N ASN A 290 -26.34 36.34 -51.80
CA ASN A 290 -26.59 35.29 -50.81
C ASN A 290 -27.37 35.84 -49.61
N ARG A 291 -28.35 35.09 -49.11
CA ARG A 291 -29.04 35.38 -47.84
C ARG A 291 -28.54 34.39 -46.78
N THR A 292 -27.91 34.91 -45.73
CA THR A 292 -27.47 34.11 -44.58
C THR A 292 -28.61 33.97 -43.60
N HIS A 293 -28.97 32.74 -43.26
CA HIS A 293 -29.93 32.42 -42.20
C HIS A 293 -29.29 31.52 -41.17
N VAL A 294 -29.57 31.77 -39.89
CA VAL A 294 -29.16 30.89 -38.80
C VAL A 294 -30.09 29.69 -38.79
N LYS A 295 -29.53 28.49 -38.92
CA LYS A 295 -30.29 27.24 -38.84
C LYS A 295 -29.81 26.45 -37.61
N PRO A 296 -30.71 26.02 -36.71
CA PRO A 296 -30.35 25.11 -35.63
C PRO A 296 -30.01 23.74 -36.22
N ILE A 297 -28.77 23.29 -36.05
CA ILE A 297 -28.32 21.95 -36.47
C ILE A 297 -28.02 21.15 -35.19
N LYS A 298 -28.60 19.94 -35.10
CA LYS A 298 -28.25 18.97 -34.07
C LYS A 298 -26.93 18.32 -34.45
N LEU A 299 -25.85 18.69 -33.77
CA LEU A 299 -24.55 18.04 -33.93
C LEU A 299 -24.44 16.88 -32.93
N ARG A 300 -23.93 15.75 -33.40
CA ARG A 300 -23.56 14.62 -32.54
C ARG A 300 -22.23 14.96 -31.87
N VAL A 301 -22.27 15.34 -30.61
CA VAL A 301 -21.08 15.57 -29.78
C VAL A 301 -20.60 14.20 -29.28
N ASN A 302 -19.28 14.01 -29.09
CA ASN A 302 -18.76 12.81 -28.43
C ASN A 302 -19.46 12.63 -27.08
N PRO A 303 -19.84 11.40 -26.68
CA PRO A 303 -20.49 11.18 -25.40
C PRO A 303 -19.61 11.77 -24.29
N SER A 304 -20.20 12.59 -23.42
CA SER A 304 -19.55 13.23 -22.27
C SER A 304 -18.84 12.24 -21.35
N ALA A 305 -19.15 10.94 -21.47
CA ALA A 305 -18.58 9.83 -20.73
C ALA A 305 -17.23 9.31 -21.25
N LYS A 306 -16.73 9.73 -22.43
CA LYS A 306 -15.43 9.25 -22.93
C LYS A 306 -14.30 10.20 -22.50
N PRO A 307 -13.23 9.69 -21.87
CA PRO A 307 -12.08 10.51 -21.54
C PRO A 307 -11.42 11.10 -22.80
N ASP A 308 -10.95 12.34 -22.71
CA ASP A 308 -10.16 12.98 -23.75
C ASP A 308 -8.69 12.51 -23.73
N ASN A 309 -7.87 13.01 -24.65
CA ASN A 309 -6.48 12.56 -24.78
C ASN A 309 -5.61 12.93 -23.56
N ASP A 310 -5.88 14.07 -22.92
CA ASP A 310 -5.10 14.54 -21.77
C ASP A 310 -5.50 13.76 -20.50
N GLU A 311 -6.79 13.45 -20.36
CA GLU A 311 -7.36 12.57 -19.34
C GLU A 311 -6.85 11.12 -19.49
N MET A 312 -6.81 10.60 -20.72
CA MET A 312 -6.21 9.29 -21.00
C MET A 312 -4.71 9.27 -20.68
N LEU A 313 -3.98 10.34 -21.00
CA LEU A 313 -2.58 10.47 -20.63
C LEU A 313 -2.40 10.47 -19.11
N ALA A 314 -3.26 11.18 -18.37
CA ALA A 314 -3.21 11.19 -16.91
C ALA A 314 -3.45 9.79 -16.31
N LEU A 315 -4.44 9.04 -16.85
CA LEU A 315 -4.70 7.64 -16.48
C LEU A 315 -3.51 6.72 -16.76
N ASP A 316 -2.89 6.84 -17.93
CA ASP A 316 -1.72 6.04 -18.31
C ASP A 316 -0.52 6.36 -17.41
N VAL A 317 -0.31 7.63 -17.09
CA VAL A 317 0.82 8.08 -16.27
C VAL A 317 0.65 7.63 -14.81
N ILE A 318 -0.56 7.72 -14.23
CA ILE A 318 -0.77 7.20 -12.87
C ILE A 318 -0.69 5.67 -12.82
N THR A 319 -1.10 4.99 -13.88
CA THR A 319 -0.97 3.54 -14.01
C THR A 319 0.50 3.12 -14.01
N LYS A 320 1.39 3.89 -14.66
CA LYS A 320 2.84 3.64 -14.58
C LYS A 320 3.38 3.73 -13.14
N LEU A 321 2.92 4.70 -12.34
CA LEU A 321 3.30 4.79 -10.92
C LEU A 321 2.85 3.53 -10.16
N ARG A 322 1.60 3.13 -10.36
CA ARG A 322 1.01 1.95 -9.71
C ARG A 322 1.72 0.66 -10.13
N ASP A 323 2.05 0.50 -11.41
CA ASP A 323 2.80 -0.64 -11.95
C ASP A 323 4.22 -0.71 -11.38
N MET A 324 4.90 0.44 -11.26
CA MET A 324 6.21 0.51 -10.63
C MET A 324 6.15 0.08 -9.17
N ALA A 325 5.13 0.52 -8.43
CA ALA A 325 4.92 0.11 -7.05
C ALA A 325 4.59 -1.37 -6.93
N ALA A 326 3.69 -1.88 -7.76
CA ALA A 326 3.31 -3.29 -7.78
C ALA A 326 4.51 -4.20 -8.08
N ARG A 327 5.40 -3.81 -9.01
CA ARG A 327 6.64 -4.55 -9.32
C ARG A 327 7.63 -4.57 -8.14
N ALA A 328 7.64 -3.51 -7.32
CA ALA A 328 8.41 -3.44 -6.10
C ALA A 328 7.71 -4.13 -4.90
N GLY A 329 6.53 -4.73 -5.12
CA GLY A 329 5.71 -5.35 -4.08
C GLY A 329 5.18 -4.35 -3.06
N LEU A 330 4.94 -3.10 -3.49
CA LEU A 330 4.33 -2.05 -2.68
C LEU A 330 2.94 -1.75 -3.22
N GLU A 331 1.95 -1.79 -2.32
CA GLU A 331 0.58 -1.45 -2.67
C GLU A 331 0.29 -0.02 -2.23
N LEU A 332 0.00 0.84 -3.20
CA LEU A 332 -0.31 2.24 -2.96
C LEU A 332 -1.82 2.43 -2.76
N PRO A 333 -2.25 3.23 -1.76
CA PRO A 333 -3.64 3.68 -1.67
C PRO A 333 -4.05 4.49 -2.90
N GLU A 334 -5.35 4.53 -3.20
CA GLU A 334 -5.86 5.33 -4.33
C GLU A 334 -5.55 6.81 -4.18
N SER A 335 -5.55 7.32 -2.94
CA SER A 335 -5.19 8.69 -2.59
C SER A 335 -3.70 8.99 -2.80
N CYS A 336 -2.85 8.01 -3.10
CA CYS A 336 -1.49 8.25 -3.57
C CYS A 336 -1.52 8.59 -5.08
N ASP A 337 -2.02 9.78 -5.39
CA ASP A 337 -2.21 10.29 -6.74
C ASP A 337 -1.34 11.53 -7.04
N PHE A 338 -1.61 12.21 -8.16
CA PHE A 338 -0.89 13.44 -8.52
C PHE A 338 -1.11 14.59 -7.53
N ALA A 339 -2.29 14.69 -6.90
CA ALA A 339 -2.55 15.71 -5.88
C ALA A 339 -1.70 15.44 -4.63
N PHE A 340 -1.59 14.16 -4.24
CA PHE A 340 -0.72 13.75 -3.15
C PHE A 340 0.77 14.00 -3.45
N LEU A 341 1.26 13.63 -4.65
CA LEU A 341 2.64 13.93 -5.06
C LEU A 341 2.94 15.43 -5.09
N ARG A 342 1.99 16.23 -5.59
CA ARG A 342 2.09 17.70 -5.55
C ARG A 342 2.22 18.18 -4.11
N MET A 343 1.34 17.71 -3.23
CA MET A 343 1.36 18.08 -1.83
C MET A 343 2.68 17.72 -1.16
N LEU A 344 3.23 16.51 -1.41
CA LEU A 344 4.53 16.09 -0.90
C LEU A 344 5.67 17.03 -1.33
N LEU A 345 5.61 17.60 -2.53
CA LEU A 345 6.65 18.51 -3.01
C LEU A 345 6.48 19.95 -2.48
N ASP A 346 5.26 20.35 -2.14
CA ASP A 346 4.87 21.74 -1.86
C ASP A 346 4.80 22.07 -0.35
N PHE A 347 4.56 21.06 0.51
CA PHE A 347 4.37 21.33 1.94
C PHE A 347 5.61 21.95 2.60
N ASP A 348 5.40 22.70 3.68
CA ASP A 348 6.46 23.25 4.51
C ASP A 348 7.10 22.13 5.35
N ALA A 349 8.16 21.53 4.79
CA ALA A 349 8.91 20.44 5.41
C ALA A 349 9.58 20.85 6.72
N THR A 350 10.04 22.10 6.83
CA THR A 350 10.73 22.59 8.03
C THR A 350 9.74 22.79 9.17
N ARG A 351 8.56 23.36 8.89
CA ARG A 351 7.49 23.47 9.87
C ARG A 351 6.98 22.09 10.28
N TYR A 352 6.71 21.21 9.30
CA TYR A 352 6.23 19.85 9.58
C TYR A 352 7.20 19.05 10.45
N ALA A 353 8.51 19.12 10.18
CA ALA A 353 9.52 18.46 10.99
C ALA A 353 9.55 18.98 12.43
N ARG A 354 9.37 20.29 12.61
CA ARG A 354 9.28 20.91 13.95
C ARG A 354 8.03 20.47 14.69
N ASP A 355 6.86 20.57 14.04
CA ASP A 355 5.58 20.21 14.64
C ASP A 355 5.55 18.70 15.01
N LEU A 356 6.15 17.83 14.18
CA LEU A 356 6.33 16.41 14.49
C LEU A 356 7.25 16.19 15.71
N ALA A 357 8.40 16.88 15.77
CA ALA A 357 9.33 16.76 16.89
C ALA A 357 8.70 17.26 18.21
N ASP A 358 7.98 18.37 18.15
CA ASP A 358 7.28 18.96 19.30
C ASP A 358 6.18 18.01 19.80
N LEU A 359 5.41 17.39 18.90
CA LEU A 359 4.42 16.38 19.25
C LEU A 359 5.03 15.12 19.86
N GLN A 360 6.14 14.63 19.29
CA GLN A 360 6.86 13.47 19.83
C GLN A 360 7.39 13.77 21.24
N ALA A 361 7.97 14.95 21.45
CA ALA A 361 8.43 15.39 22.76
C ALA A 361 7.26 15.52 23.75
N LEU A 362 6.13 16.08 23.32
CA LEU A 362 4.93 16.21 24.11
C LEU A 362 4.37 14.84 24.53
N ALA A 363 4.28 13.89 23.60
CA ALA A 363 3.78 12.54 23.84
C ALA A 363 4.73 11.68 24.69
N ALA A 364 6.04 11.94 24.64
CA ALA A 364 7.04 11.25 25.46
C ALA A 364 7.09 11.75 26.91
N HIS A 365 6.55 12.94 27.20
CA HIS A 365 6.59 13.53 28.52
C HIS A 365 5.56 12.87 29.46
N LYS A 366 6.03 12.33 30.59
CA LYS A 366 5.24 11.47 31.51
C LYS A 366 4.03 12.15 32.14
N ASP A 367 4.12 13.47 32.36
CA ASP A 367 3.02 14.24 32.96
C ASP A 367 2.05 14.84 31.93
N THR A 368 2.27 14.59 30.63
CA THR A 368 1.38 15.12 29.60
C THR A 368 0.08 14.32 29.59
N PRO A 369 -1.08 14.99 29.78
CA PRO A 369 -2.36 14.33 29.62
C PRO A 369 -2.62 14.02 28.15
N ARG A 370 -3.23 12.86 27.86
CA ARG A 370 -3.61 12.44 26.50
C ARG A 370 -4.43 13.52 25.77
N GLU A 371 -5.28 14.24 26.49
CA GLU A 371 -6.14 15.30 25.92
C GLU A 371 -5.30 16.44 25.32
N ALA A 372 -4.14 16.76 25.89
CA ALA A 372 -3.26 17.80 25.36
C ALA A 372 -2.61 17.38 24.03
N VAL A 373 -2.25 16.10 23.88
CA VAL A 373 -1.72 15.56 22.62
C VAL A 373 -2.79 15.61 21.53
N LEU A 374 -4.01 15.18 21.85
CA LEU A 374 -5.15 15.22 20.93
C LEU A 374 -5.53 16.66 20.54
N GLU A 375 -5.52 17.61 21.48
CA GLU A 375 -5.78 19.02 21.19
C GLU A 375 -4.72 19.61 20.25
N CYS A 376 -3.45 19.27 20.44
CA CYS A 376 -2.37 19.69 19.56
C CYS A 376 -2.55 19.10 18.15
N LEU A 377 -2.86 17.81 18.04
CA LEU A 377 -3.14 17.15 16.76
C LEU A 377 -4.34 17.77 16.04
N ASN A 378 -5.43 18.08 16.74
CA ASN A 378 -6.59 18.76 16.17
C ASN A 378 -6.28 20.16 15.63
N LYS A 379 -5.37 20.90 16.28
CA LYS A 379 -4.91 22.20 15.77
C LYS A 379 -4.09 22.04 14.49
N LEU A 380 -3.27 21.00 14.40
CA LEU A 380 -2.44 20.71 13.23
C LEU A 380 -3.26 20.17 12.06
N ASP A 381 -4.34 19.43 12.32
CA ASP A 381 -5.31 18.99 11.31
C ASP A 381 -5.96 20.17 10.57
N ALA A 382 -6.23 21.28 11.28
CA ALA A 382 -6.76 22.49 10.65
C ALA A 382 -5.72 23.23 9.78
N VAL A 383 -4.43 22.92 9.93
CA VAL A 383 -3.33 23.57 9.21
C VAL A 383 -2.89 22.75 8.00
N TYR A 384 -2.81 21.44 8.16
CA TYR A 384 -2.27 20.55 7.14
C TYR A 384 -3.37 19.94 6.26
N PRO A 385 -3.06 19.63 4.98
CA PRO A 385 -3.89 18.73 4.19
C PRO A 385 -4.15 17.42 4.93
N VAL A 386 -5.33 16.85 4.71
CA VAL A 386 -5.83 15.65 5.41
C VAL A 386 -4.83 14.50 5.34
N GLU A 387 -4.17 14.29 4.20
CA GLU A 387 -3.19 13.24 4.00
C GLU A 387 -1.93 13.41 4.86
N LEU A 388 -1.49 14.66 5.09
CA LEU A 388 -0.36 14.96 5.96
C LEU A 388 -0.74 14.87 7.44
N ALA A 389 -1.94 15.31 7.80
CA ALA A 389 -2.46 15.14 9.15
C ALA A 389 -2.59 13.65 9.52
N ASP A 390 -3.13 12.84 8.61
CA ASP A 390 -3.17 11.37 8.76
C ASP A 390 -1.76 10.80 8.92
N ALA A 391 -0.83 11.14 8.02
CA ALA A 391 0.55 10.65 8.07
C ALA A 391 1.25 11.05 9.37
N LEU A 392 0.99 12.24 9.89
CA LEU A 392 1.53 12.73 11.15
C LEU A 392 1.00 11.94 12.35
N ALA A 393 -0.31 11.68 12.42
CA ALA A 393 -0.92 10.86 13.47
C ALA A 393 -0.41 9.41 13.44
N ILE A 394 -0.32 8.82 12.24
CA ILE A 394 0.23 7.46 12.06
C ILE A 394 1.70 7.43 12.48
N THR A 395 2.50 8.44 12.10
CA THR A 395 3.91 8.53 12.50
C THR A 395 4.03 8.64 14.02
N LEU A 396 3.25 9.50 14.66
CA LEU A 396 3.24 9.63 16.12
C LEU A 396 2.92 8.30 16.81
N PHE A 397 1.92 7.56 16.34
CA PHE A 397 1.58 6.23 16.88
C PHE A 397 2.74 5.22 16.76
N HIS A 398 3.51 5.26 15.67
CA HIS A 398 4.65 4.35 15.49
C HIS A 398 5.87 4.73 16.32
N HIS A 399 6.01 6.01 16.69
CA HIS A 399 7.05 6.50 17.59
C HIS A 399 6.63 6.44 19.07
N GLY A 400 5.33 6.44 19.37
CA GLY A 400 4.76 6.64 20.70
C GLY A 400 4.44 5.38 21.51
N GLY A 401 5.04 4.23 21.21
CA GLY A 401 4.65 2.92 21.77
C GLY A 401 4.62 2.78 23.30
N ASP A 402 5.30 3.67 24.04
CA ASP A 402 5.32 3.72 25.52
C ASP A 402 4.87 5.09 26.10
N GLY A 403 4.34 5.99 25.26
CA GLY A 403 3.99 7.38 25.61
C GLY A 403 2.50 7.62 25.85
N ALA A 404 2.10 8.89 25.89
CA ALA A 404 0.71 9.31 26.11
C ALA A 404 -0.25 9.11 24.92
N PHE A 405 0.22 8.51 23.81
CA PHE A 405 -0.53 8.36 22.56
C PHE A 405 -0.45 6.92 22.03
N GLY A 406 -1.45 6.10 22.35
CA GLY A 406 -1.57 4.70 21.96
C GLY A 406 -2.69 4.44 20.94
N PHE A 407 -3.13 3.18 20.86
CA PHE A 407 -4.15 2.79 19.88
C PHE A 407 -5.51 3.41 20.19
N HIS A 408 -5.86 3.55 21.48
CA HIS A 408 -7.08 4.21 21.92
C HIS A 408 -7.14 5.66 21.41
N GLU A 409 -6.07 6.43 21.62
CA GLU A 409 -5.98 7.82 21.20
C GLU A 409 -6.01 7.94 19.67
N LEU A 410 -5.32 7.06 18.95
CA LEU A 410 -5.37 7.01 17.49
C LEU A 410 -6.78 6.73 16.96
N TYR A 411 -7.50 5.81 17.62
CA TYR A 411 -8.87 5.45 17.25
C TYR A 411 -9.84 6.60 17.49
N ASP A 412 -9.80 7.22 18.68
CA ASP A 412 -10.64 8.38 19.02
C ASP A 412 -10.40 9.52 18.02
N LEU A 413 -9.13 9.80 17.74
CA LEU A 413 -8.73 10.81 16.76
C LEU A 413 -9.36 10.50 15.39
N ALA A 414 -9.26 9.28 14.90
CA ALA A 414 -9.82 8.89 13.61
C ALA A 414 -11.35 8.96 13.55
N LEU A 415 -12.04 8.73 14.67
CA LEU A 415 -13.48 8.93 14.75
C LEU A 415 -13.84 10.41 14.65
N ASP A 416 -13.19 11.27 15.43
CA ASP A 416 -13.46 12.70 15.45
C ASP A 416 -13.11 13.35 14.11
N TRP A 417 -11.93 13.04 13.59
CA TRP A 417 -11.46 13.46 12.29
C TRP A 417 -12.31 12.92 11.15
N GLY A 418 -12.75 11.67 11.25
CA GLY A 418 -13.61 11.00 10.27
C GLY A 418 -15.04 11.55 10.20
N ARG A 419 -15.52 12.22 11.25
CA ARG A 419 -16.80 12.96 11.21
C ARG A 419 -16.71 14.22 10.36
N ILE A 420 -15.51 14.81 10.28
CA ILE A 420 -15.27 16.10 9.63
C ILE A 420 -14.89 15.89 8.16
N ALA A 421 -14.03 14.91 7.88
CA ALA A 421 -13.49 14.66 6.54
C ALA A 421 -13.23 13.17 6.30
N HIS A 422 -13.25 12.75 5.05
CA HIS A 422 -12.78 11.42 4.66
C HIS A 422 -11.28 11.29 4.96
N ARG A 423 -10.87 10.25 5.69
CA ARG A 423 -9.48 10.01 6.12
C ARG A 423 -8.85 8.87 5.33
N PRO A 424 -8.10 9.18 4.25
CA PRO A 424 -7.69 8.18 3.27
C PRO A 424 -6.59 7.23 3.76
N PHE A 425 -5.83 7.61 4.79
CA PHE A 425 -4.75 6.76 5.32
C PHE A 425 -5.05 6.28 6.73
N LEU A 426 -5.55 7.16 7.60
CA LEU A 426 -5.75 6.84 9.01
C LEU A 426 -6.79 5.74 9.24
N LEU A 427 -7.93 5.79 8.55
CA LEU A 427 -8.99 4.78 8.71
C LEU A 427 -8.57 3.39 8.20
N PRO A 428 -7.99 3.24 6.99
CA PRO A 428 -7.45 1.95 6.56
C PRO A 428 -6.36 1.40 7.48
N GLU A 429 -5.52 2.30 8.02
CA GLU A 429 -4.45 1.93 8.94
C GLU A 429 -4.97 1.36 10.27
N ILE A 430 -6.08 1.88 10.79
CA ILE A 430 -6.79 1.35 11.96
C ILE A 430 -7.50 0.05 11.62
N ALA A 431 -8.18 0.01 10.48
CA ALA A 431 -8.95 -1.13 9.99
C ALA A 431 -8.10 -2.42 9.89
N ARG A 432 -6.81 -2.29 9.53
CA ARG A 432 -5.92 -3.47 9.42
C ARG A 432 -5.40 -3.99 10.77
N ARG A 433 -5.39 -3.19 11.85
CA ARG A 433 -4.74 -3.54 13.13
C ARG A 433 -5.24 -4.83 13.78
N PRO A 434 -6.55 -5.11 13.84
CA PRO A 434 -7.03 -6.38 14.39
C PRO A 434 -6.38 -7.59 13.71
N ARG A 435 -6.32 -7.56 12.36
CA ARG A 435 -5.78 -8.66 11.55
C ARG A 435 -4.27 -8.78 11.72
N ASP A 436 -3.56 -7.65 11.72
CA ASP A 436 -2.10 -7.64 11.91
C ASP A 436 -1.71 -8.16 13.30
N LEU A 437 -2.43 -7.78 14.36
CA LEU A 437 -2.17 -8.30 15.71
C LEU A 437 -2.52 -9.78 15.85
N ALA A 438 -3.55 -10.27 15.17
CA ALA A 438 -3.83 -11.71 15.11
C ALA A 438 -2.68 -12.47 14.43
N PHE A 439 -2.11 -11.92 13.36
CA PHE A 439 -0.91 -12.48 12.74
C PHE A 439 0.35 -12.32 13.59
N GLN A 440 0.48 -11.26 14.37
CA GLN A 440 1.55 -11.10 15.37
C GLN A 440 1.53 -12.25 16.37
N ILE A 441 0.35 -12.61 16.90
CA ILE A 441 0.21 -13.75 17.81
C ILE A 441 0.65 -15.05 17.14
N ARG A 442 0.20 -15.28 15.90
CA ARG A 442 0.64 -16.44 15.12
C ARG A 442 2.16 -16.48 14.95
N ASP A 443 2.77 -15.34 14.64
CA ASP A 443 4.22 -15.22 14.47
C ASP A 443 4.97 -15.38 15.81
N CYS A 444 4.41 -14.92 16.93
CA CYS A 444 4.95 -15.15 18.28
C CYS A 444 4.96 -16.63 18.63
N LEU A 445 3.85 -17.35 18.40
CA LEU A 445 3.75 -18.80 18.61
C LEU A 445 4.76 -19.56 17.73
N ARG A 446 4.81 -19.24 16.44
CA ARG A 446 5.72 -19.88 15.48
C ARG A 446 7.19 -19.70 15.88
N LYS A 447 7.57 -18.49 16.29
CA LYS A 447 8.93 -18.16 16.72
C LYS A 447 9.25 -18.56 18.16
N ARG A 448 8.27 -19.09 18.90
CA ARG A 448 8.43 -19.49 20.31
C ARG A 448 8.97 -18.33 21.17
N ILE A 449 8.44 -17.11 20.94
CA ILE A 449 8.76 -15.91 21.72
C ILE A 449 8.51 -16.18 23.21
N ASP A 450 9.23 -15.49 24.09
CA ASP A 450 9.10 -15.67 25.52
C ASP A 450 7.67 -15.39 26.02
N ARG A 451 7.38 -15.88 27.23
CA ARG A 451 6.06 -15.80 27.85
C ARG A 451 5.56 -14.36 27.98
N ASN A 452 6.44 -13.40 28.30
CA ASN A 452 6.05 -12.00 28.48
C ASN A 452 5.72 -11.36 27.14
N GLY A 453 6.53 -11.62 26.11
CA GLY A 453 6.24 -11.18 24.74
C GLY A 453 4.92 -11.72 24.20
N MET A 454 4.64 -13.01 24.40
CA MET A 454 3.33 -13.57 24.02
C MET A 454 2.17 -12.90 24.79
N GLY A 455 2.32 -12.69 26.10
CA GLY A 455 1.32 -11.99 26.91
C GLY A 455 1.05 -10.58 26.42
N LEU A 456 2.10 -9.83 26.10
CA LEU A 456 2.00 -8.47 25.56
C LEU A 456 1.25 -8.44 24.22
N ALA A 457 1.55 -9.37 23.31
CA ALA A 457 0.84 -9.48 22.03
C ALA A 457 -0.68 -9.73 22.20
N VAL A 458 -1.05 -10.57 23.17
CA VAL A 458 -2.46 -10.86 23.48
C VAL A 458 -3.14 -9.66 24.14
N VAL A 459 -2.44 -8.94 25.03
CA VAL A 459 -2.96 -7.69 25.63
C VAL A 459 -3.25 -6.64 24.55
N MET A 460 -2.31 -6.41 23.63
CA MET A 460 -2.49 -5.47 22.52
C MET A 460 -3.71 -5.83 21.65
N LEU A 461 -3.92 -7.12 21.36
CA LEU A 461 -5.10 -7.57 20.62
C LEU A 461 -6.41 -7.25 21.37
N PHE A 462 -6.47 -7.54 22.67
CA PHE A 462 -7.66 -7.26 23.47
C PHE A 462 -7.91 -5.76 23.66
N GLU A 463 -6.87 -4.94 23.71
CA GLU A 463 -7.00 -3.48 23.70
C GLU A 463 -7.73 -3.02 22.43
N VAL A 464 -7.32 -3.50 21.26
CA VAL A 464 -7.99 -3.20 19.99
C VAL A 464 -9.47 -3.61 20.01
N TRP A 465 -9.77 -4.82 20.50
CA TRP A 465 -11.16 -5.31 20.58
C TRP A 465 -12.05 -4.55 21.57
N ARG A 466 -11.44 -3.97 22.61
CA ARG A 466 -12.16 -3.15 23.61
C ARG A 466 -12.47 -1.75 23.08
N VAL A 467 -11.57 -1.20 22.26
CA VAL A 467 -11.65 0.17 21.75
C VAL A 467 -12.49 0.26 20.49
N MET A 468 -12.32 -0.68 19.56
CA MET A 468 -12.99 -0.61 18.26
C MET A 468 -14.49 -0.89 18.35
N ASP A 469 -15.29 -0.04 17.71
CA ASP A 469 -16.73 -0.22 17.59
C ASP A 469 -17.04 -1.34 16.58
N ARG A 470 -17.61 -2.43 17.09
CA ARG A 470 -18.04 -3.59 16.29
C ARG A 470 -19.06 -3.23 15.21
N SER A 471 -19.87 -2.18 15.40
CA SER A 471 -20.87 -1.77 14.41
C SER A 471 -20.23 -1.21 13.13
N ARG A 472 -19.07 -0.56 13.27
CA ARG A 472 -18.35 0.11 12.18
C ARG A 472 -17.28 -0.78 11.54
N PHE A 473 -16.58 -1.59 12.33
CA PHE A 473 -15.42 -2.37 11.89
C PHE A 473 -15.64 -3.89 11.95
N ARG A 474 -16.89 -4.33 11.73
CA ARG A 474 -17.24 -5.75 11.82
C ARG A 474 -16.41 -6.62 10.88
N ALA A 475 -16.27 -6.20 9.62
CA ALA A 475 -15.57 -6.98 8.60
C ALA A 475 -14.08 -7.18 8.96
N GLU A 476 -13.45 -6.15 9.51
CA GLU A 476 -12.05 -6.15 9.94
C GLU A 476 -11.82 -7.06 11.15
N LEU A 477 -12.72 -7.01 12.13
CA LEU A 477 -12.70 -7.89 13.29
C LEU A 477 -12.95 -9.35 12.91
N ASP A 478 -13.91 -9.60 12.00
CA ASP A 478 -14.21 -10.93 11.47
C ASP A 478 -13.02 -11.50 10.64
N ALA A 479 -12.31 -10.64 9.89
CA ALA A 479 -11.09 -11.03 9.19
C ALA A 479 -10.00 -11.49 10.17
N ALA A 480 -9.86 -10.84 11.31
CA ALA A 480 -8.93 -11.24 12.36
C ALA A 480 -9.35 -12.53 13.08
N LEU A 481 -10.65 -12.75 13.31
CA LEU A 481 -11.18 -14.04 13.80
C LEU A 481 -10.87 -15.18 12.84
N THR A 482 -10.94 -14.91 11.53
CA THR A 482 -10.60 -15.89 10.49
C THR A 482 -9.16 -16.37 10.62
N VAL A 483 -8.22 -15.48 10.99
CA VAL A 483 -6.82 -15.86 11.26
C VAL A 483 -6.71 -16.90 12.37
N PHE A 484 -7.43 -16.73 13.49
CA PHE A 484 -7.43 -17.70 14.59
C PHE A 484 -8.10 -19.02 14.20
N SER A 485 -9.20 -18.96 13.44
CA SER A 485 -9.87 -20.16 12.94
C SER A 485 -8.98 -21.00 12.02
N ALA A 486 -7.99 -20.37 11.37
CA ALA A 486 -7.04 -21.01 10.48
C ALA A 486 -5.82 -21.61 11.19
N PHE A 487 -5.68 -21.49 12.53
CA PHE A 487 -4.54 -22.04 13.27
C PHE A 487 -4.31 -23.55 13.09
N PRO A 488 -5.34 -24.44 13.07
CA PRO A 488 -5.13 -25.86 12.80
C PRO A 488 -4.43 -26.14 11.46
N VAL A 489 -4.67 -25.27 10.47
CA VAL A 489 -4.05 -25.36 9.14
C VAL A 489 -2.67 -24.69 9.15
N ALA A 490 -2.56 -23.50 9.76
CA ALA A 490 -1.33 -22.71 9.78
C ALA A 490 -0.17 -23.38 10.54
N PHE A 491 -0.49 -24.21 11.53
CA PHE A 491 0.46 -24.99 12.34
C PHE A 491 0.44 -26.48 12.02
N ALA A 492 -0.16 -26.89 10.90
CA ALA A 492 -0.15 -28.28 10.49
C ALA A 492 1.28 -28.85 10.51
N GLY A 493 1.47 -29.99 11.17
CA GLY A 493 2.76 -30.66 11.26
C GLY A 493 3.77 -30.04 12.24
N ASP A 494 3.41 -28.97 12.97
CA ASP A 494 4.22 -28.46 14.08
C ASP A 494 4.09 -29.40 15.30
N ARG A 495 5.18 -29.62 16.03
CA ARG A 495 5.21 -30.42 17.27
C ARG A 495 4.17 -29.95 18.30
N ASP A 496 3.92 -28.66 18.35
CA ASP A 496 3.06 -28.00 19.33
C ASP A 496 1.69 -27.60 18.74
N GLU A 497 1.34 -28.16 17.56
CA GLU A 497 0.11 -27.86 16.82
C GLU A 497 -1.14 -27.88 17.70
N LYS A 498 -1.30 -28.90 18.56
CA LYS A 498 -2.48 -29.02 19.43
C LYS A 498 -2.62 -27.83 20.36
N VAL A 499 -1.51 -27.40 20.98
CA VAL A 499 -1.48 -26.26 21.90
C VAL A 499 -1.78 -24.97 21.13
N PHE A 500 -1.16 -24.77 19.97
CA PHE A 500 -1.39 -23.58 19.16
C PHE A 500 -2.84 -23.51 18.66
N THR A 501 -3.41 -24.64 18.22
CA THR A 501 -4.81 -24.74 17.82
C THR A 501 -5.77 -24.42 18.97
N GLU A 502 -5.45 -24.91 20.17
CA GLU A 502 -6.23 -24.62 21.37
C GLU A 502 -6.16 -23.13 21.75
N ILE A 503 -4.99 -22.50 21.68
CA ILE A 503 -4.82 -21.05 21.85
C ILE A 503 -5.66 -20.27 20.83
N GLY A 504 -5.62 -20.66 19.55
CA GLY A 504 -6.46 -20.05 18.52
C GLY A 504 -7.96 -20.20 18.82
N SER A 505 -8.37 -21.36 19.31
CA SER A 505 -9.77 -21.63 19.68
C SER A 505 -10.23 -20.81 20.89
N VAL A 506 -9.36 -20.64 21.90
CA VAL A 506 -9.61 -19.78 23.06
C VAL A 506 -9.78 -18.34 22.62
N LEU A 507 -8.84 -17.81 21.83
CA LEU A 507 -8.90 -16.44 21.32
C LEU A 507 -10.15 -16.22 20.46
N PHE A 508 -10.43 -17.10 19.50
CA PHE A 508 -11.62 -17.02 18.67
C PHE A 508 -12.91 -16.97 19.51
N ARG A 509 -13.05 -17.88 20.49
CA ARG A 509 -14.24 -17.96 21.34
C ARG A 509 -14.41 -16.71 22.20
N THR A 510 -13.35 -16.25 22.86
CA THR A 510 -13.43 -15.08 23.74
C THR A 510 -13.69 -13.79 22.96
N LEU A 511 -13.03 -13.59 21.82
CA LEU A 511 -13.19 -12.39 21.00
C LEU A 511 -14.58 -12.32 20.33
N SER A 512 -15.21 -13.48 20.09
CA SER A 512 -16.58 -13.58 19.59
C SER A 512 -17.64 -13.44 20.70
N ALA A 513 -17.25 -13.52 21.97
CA ALA A 513 -18.18 -13.44 23.09
C ALA A 513 -18.58 -11.98 23.40
N ASP A 514 -19.73 -11.85 24.06
CA ASP A 514 -20.21 -10.61 24.69
C ASP A 514 -20.90 -10.99 26.01
N PRO A 515 -20.35 -10.63 27.20
CA PRO A 515 -19.19 -9.75 27.41
C PRO A 515 -17.82 -10.43 27.13
N LEU A 516 -16.82 -9.60 26.84
CA LEU A 516 -15.44 -10.02 26.58
C LEU A 516 -14.64 -10.18 27.89
N ASP A 517 -14.22 -11.41 28.20
CA ASP A 517 -13.38 -11.72 29.37
C ASP A 517 -11.89 -11.81 28.98
N ALA A 518 -11.25 -10.65 28.83
CA ALA A 518 -9.85 -10.55 28.42
C ALA A 518 -8.89 -11.16 29.46
N ALA A 519 -9.15 -10.94 30.75
CA ALA A 519 -8.24 -11.35 31.83
C ALA A 519 -8.13 -12.88 31.92
N ALA A 520 -9.26 -13.59 31.92
CA ALA A 520 -9.27 -15.05 31.95
C ALA A 520 -8.66 -15.64 30.67
N ALA A 521 -8.90 -15.03 29.51
CA ALA A 521 -8.34 -15.49 28.24
C ALA A 521 -6.81 -15.33 28.19
N ILE A 522 -6.28 -14.18 28.63
CA ILE A 522 -4.82 -13.97 28.73
C ILE A 522 -4.20 -15.03 29.64
N GLU A 523 -4.78 -15.26 30.82
CA GLU A 523 -4.28 -16.27 31.76
C GLU A 523 -4.29 -17.67 31.15
N THR A 524 -5.38 -18.04 30.46
CA THR A 524 -5.53 -19.34 29.80
C THR A 524 -4.51 -19.53 28.68
N VAL A 525 -4.35 -18.54 27.81
CA VAL A 525 -3.35 -18.58 26.72
C VAL A 525 -1.94 -18.73 27.29
N LEU A 526 -1.60 -17.98 28.34
CA LEU A 526 -0.29 -18.09 28.97
C LEU A 526 -0.06 -19.43 29.65
N LYS A 527 -1.10 -20.01 30.30
CA LYS A 527 -1.03 -21.37 30.88
C LYS A 527 -0.76 -22.41 29.80
N LEU A 528 -1.46 -22.36 28.67
CA LEU A 528 -1.27 -23.27 27.54
C LEU A 528 0.12 -23.10 26.90
N TYR A 529 0.61 -21.86 26.80
CA TYR A 529 1.86 -21.55 26.12
C TYR A 529 3.13 -21.80 26.95
N THR A 530 3.04 -21.71 28.28
CA THR A 530 4.22 -21.85 29.18
C THR A 530 5.00 -23.16 28.95
N PRO A 531 4.36 -24.35 28.86
CA PRO A 531 5.06 -25.61 28.58
C PRO A 531 5.74 -25.67 27.20
N VAL A 532 5.30 -24.85 26.23
CA VAL A 532 5.94 -24.78 24.90
C VAL A 532 7.27 -24.04 25.00
N VAL A 533 7.27 -22.88 25.64
CA VAL A 533 8.48 -22.06 25.80
C VAL A 533 9.52 -22.75 26.68
N GLU A 534 9.10 -23.42 27.75
CA GLU A 534 10.01 -24.19 28.61
C GLU A 534 10.67 -25.36 27.88
N ARG A 535 9.95 -26.02 26.98
CA ARG A 535 10.52 -27.08 26.12
C ARG A 535 11.43 -26.54 25.04
N ALA A 536 11.22 -25.30 24.56
CA ALA A 536 12.05 -24.68 23.54
C ALA A 536 13.39 -24.14 24.08
N LYS A 537 13.49 -23.92 25.41
CA LYS A 537 14.72 -23.49 26.10
C LYS A 537 15.65 -24.63 26.49
N ARG A 538 15.18 -25.88 26.39
CA ARG A 538 15.94 -27.11 26.67
C ARG A 538 16.38 -27.72 25.36
#